data_AF-A0A932CZB2-F1
#
_entry.id   AF-A0A932CZB2-F1
#
_cell.length_a   1.000
_cell.length_b   1.000
_cell.length_c   1.000
_cell.angle_alpha   90.00
_cell.angle_beta   90.00
_cell.angle_gamma   90.00
#
_symmetry.space_group_name_H-M   'P 1'
#
loop_
_entity.id
_entity.type
_entity.pdbx_description
1 polymer ?
#
loop_
_entity_poly.entity_id
_entity_poly.type
_entity_poly.pdbx_seq_one_letter_code
_entity_poly.pdbx_strand_id
1 'polypeptide(L)' 'MHGPRKSTKSFRLDPRLVATARRLTGAKDDTEAVRIALEEVIERERLRRWIRKVAGKGKFAAYDG' A
#
# COMPACT_ATOMS: atom_id res chain seq x y z
N MET A 1 22.16 1.21 9.11
CA MET A 1 21.27 1.51 7.96
C MET A 1 20.39 2.69 8.34
N HIS A 2 20.57 3.87 7.74
CA HIS A 2 19.67 5.01 8.00
C HIS A 2 18.38 4.81 7.20
N GLY A 3 17.24 4.73 7.89
CA GLY A 3 15.93 4.68 7.24
C GLY A 3 15.68 5.95 6.40
N PRO A 4 14.71 5.92 5.48
CA PRO A 4 14.39 7.07 4.64
C PRO A 4 14.07 8.30 5.50
N ARG A 5 14.56 9.48 5.09
CA ARG A 5 14.26 10.74 5.77
C ARG A 5 12.76 11.00 5.75
N LYS A 6 12.17 11.13 6.93
CA LYS A 6 10.78 11.57 7.09
C LYS A 6 10.72 13.09 6.90
N SER A 7 9.68 13.58 6.24
CA SER A 7 9.40 15.01 6.11
C SER A 7 7.97 15.30 6.55
N THR A 8 7.78 16.40 7.28
CA THR A 8 6.44 16.84 7.69
C THR A 8 5.72 17.44 6.49
N LYS A 9 4.48 16.99 6.26
CA LYS A 9 3.57 17.58 5.28
C LYS A 9 2.24 17.88 5.95
N SER A 10 1.61 18.99 5.57
CA SER A 10 0.29 19.37 6.05
C SER A 10 -0.76 19.00 5.00
N PHE A 11 -1.76 18.23 5.40
CA PHE A 11 -2.90 17.84 4.57
C PHE A 11 -4.18 18.00 5.38
N ARG A 12 -5.29 18.33 4.71
CA ARG A 12 -6.63 18.24 5.30
C ARG A 12 -7.17 16.85 5.03
N LEU A 13 -7.48 16.11 6.08
CA LEU A 13 -8.03 14.75 6.02
C LEU A 13 -9.32 14.70 6.84
N ASP A 14 -10.23 13.80 6.45
CA ASP A 14 -11.39 13.50 7.28
C ASP A 14 -10.91 12.79 8.56
N PRO A 15 -11.12 13.38 9.76
CA PRO A 15 -10.68 12.79 11.01
C PRO A 15 -11.30 11.41 11.28
N ARG A 16 -12.48 11.12 10.74
CA ARG A 16 -13.13 9.80 10.88
C ARG A 16 -12.39 8.72 10.11
N LEU A 17 -11.86 9.06 8.93
CA LEU A 17 -11.04 8.13 8.15
C LEU A 17 -9.71 7.85 8.85
N VAL A 18 -9.07 8.88 9.40
CA VAL A 18 -7.81 8.74 10.15
C VAL A 18 -8.01 7.86 11.39
N ALA A 19 -9.07 8.12 12.16
CA ALA A 19 -9.42 7.30 13.32
C ALA A 19 -9.71 5.84 12.94
N THR A 20 -10.42 5.63 11.83
CA THR A 20 -10.72 4.28 11.32
C THR A 20 -9.45 3.56 10.89
N ALA A 21 -8.58 4.22 10.12
CA ALA A 21 -7.30 3.67 9.71
C ALA A 21 -6.48 3.28 10.93
N ARG A 22 -6.36 4.17 11.92
CA ARG A 22 -5.61 3.90 13.16
C ARG A 22 -6.16 2.70 13.93
N ARG A 23 -7.49 2.53 13.99
CA ARG A 23 -8.12 1.36 14.62
C ARG A 23 -7.85 0.07 13.85
N LEU A 24 -7.94 0.10 12.53
CA LEU A 24 -7.74 -1.08 11.68
C LEU A 24 -6.27 -1.52 11.66
N THR A 25 -5.34 -0.57 11.63
CA THR A 25 -3.90 -0.86 11.55
C THR A 25 -3.26 -1.06 12.93
N GLY A 26 -3.97 -0.77 14.03
CA GLY A 26 -3.41 -0.81 15.39
C GLY A 26 -2.31 0.22 15.64
N ALA A 27 -2.28 1.30 14.86
CA ALA A 27 -1.20 2.29 14.91
C ALA A 27 -1.23 3.13 16.19
N LYS A 28 -0.06 3.49 16.70
CA LYS A 28 0.05 4.28 17.93
C LYS A 28 -0.36 5.73 17.75
N ASP A 29 -0.21 6.26 16.53
CA ASP A 29 -0.51 7.64 16.17
C ASP A 29 -1.00 7.75 14.72
N ASP A 30 -1.52 8.93 14.37
CA ASP A 30 -2.13 9.19 13.06
C ASP A 30 -1.08 9.16 11.93
N THR A 31 0.17 9.50 12.22
CA THR A 31 1.25 9.46 11.22
C THR A 31 1.57 8.03 10.84
N GLU A 32 1.63 7.13 11.82
CA GLU A 32 1.83 5.71 11.61
C GLU A 32 0.62 5.08 10.89
N ALA A 33 -0.61 5.45 11.27
CA ALA A 33 -1.82 4.99 10.59
C ALA A 33 -1.82 5.35 9.10
N VAL A 34 -1.53 6.61 8.78
CA VAL A 34 -1.45 7.09 7.39
C VAL A 34 -0.32 6.40 6.63
N ARG A 35 0.85 6.18 7.27
CA ARG A 35 1.96 5.47 6.65
C ARG A 35 1.57 4.04 6.26
N ILE A 36 0.99 3.28 7.19
CA ILE A 36 0.58 1.88 6.95
C ILE A 36 -0.47 1.84 5.83
N ALA A 37 -1.48 2.71 5.89
CA ALA A 37 -2.52 2.79 4.86
C ALA A 37 -1.94 3.07 3.46
N LEU A 38 -0.93 3.92 3.35
CA LEU A 38 -0.25 4.19 2.07
C LEU A 38 0.56 2.98 1.59
N GLU A 39 1.28 2.31 2.50
CA GLU A 39 2.05 1.10 2.21
C GLU A 39 1.12 -0.01 1.67
N GLU A 40 -0.01 -0.26 2.33
CA GLU A 40 -1.00 -1.27 1.91
C GLU A 40 -1.55 -1.00 0.50
N VAL A 41 -1.87 0.26 0.18
CA VAL A 41 -2.36 0.63 -1.17
C VAL A 41 -1.30 0.36 -2.22
N ILE A 42 -0.04 0.71 -1.94
CA ILE A 42 1.08 0.48 -2.86
C ILE A 42 1.32 -1.02 -3.06
N GLU A 43 1.33 -1.80 -1.97
CA GLU A 43 1.53 -3.25 -2.01
C GLU A 43 0.40 -3.96 -2.75
N ARG A 44 -0.84 -3.57 -2.52
CA ARG A 44 -2.01 -4.09 -3.24
C ARG A 44 -1.88 -3.87 -4.75
N GLU A 45 -1.43 -2.69 -5.18
CA GLU A 45 -1.23 -2.42 -6.60
C GLU A 45 -0.02 -3.20 -7.17
N ARG A 46 1.07 -3.34 -6.42
CA ARG A 46 2.21 -4.20 -6.81
C ARG A 46 1.77 -5.64 -7.00
N LEU A 47 0.99 -6.19 -6.06
CA LEU A 47 0.43 -7.54 -6.13
C LEU A 47 -0.49 -7.69 -7.36
N ARG A 48 -1.40 -6.74 -7.59
CA ARG A 48 -2.27 -6.74 -8.79
C ARG A 48 -1.48 -6.75 -10.09
N ARG A 49 -0.37 -6.00 -10.17
CA ARG A 49 0.50 -6.01 -11.35
C ARG A 49 1.26 -7.32 -11.49
N TRP A 50 1.73 -7.88 -10.38
CA TRP A 50 2.42 -9.17 -10.39
C TRP A 50 1.48 -10.29 -10.87
N ILE A 51 0.26 -10.38 -10.33
CA ILE A 51 -0.76 -11.33 -10.77
C ILE A 51 -1.05 -11.17 -12.27
N ARG A 52 -1.24 -9.93 -12.75
CA ARG A 52 -1.43 -9.68 -14.20
C ARG A 52 -0.26 -10.17 -15.05
N LYS A 53 0.97 -9.94 -14.60
CA LYS A 53 2.18 -10.41 -15.31
C LYS A 53 2.28 -11.94 -15.32
N VAL A 54 2.02 -12.59 -14.20
CA VAL A 54 2.09 -14.06 -14.09
C VAL A 54 0.96 -14.72 -14.87
N ALA A 55 -0.28 -14.24 -14.72
CA ALA A 55 -1.42 -14.73 -15.50
C ALA A 55 -1.25 -14.47 -17.01
N GLY A 56 -0.66 -13.33 -17.39
CA GLY A 56 -0.26 -13.05 -18.76
C GLY A 56 0.78 -14.05 -19.28
N LYS A 57 1.87 -14.27 -18.54
CA LYS A 57 2.91 -15.25 -18.89
C LYS A 57 2.39 -16.69 -18.98
N GLY A 58 1.45 -17.08 -18.12
CA GLY A 58 0.81 -18.40 -18.18
C GLY A 58 -0.04 -18.60 -19.45
N LYS A 59 -0.63 -17.53 -20.00
CA LYS A 59 -1.34 -17.59 -21.30
C LYS A 59 -0.39 -17.68 -22.49
N PHE A 60 0.79 -17.05 -22.42
CA PHE A 60 1.80 -17.16 -23.49
C PHE A 60 2.46 -18.55 -23.49
N ALA A 61 2.77 -19.12 -22.32
CA ALA A 61 3.34 -20.48 -22.23
C ALA A 61 2.40 -21.60 -22.71
N ALA A 62 1.09 -21.36 -22.72
CA ALA A 62 0.08 -22.29 -23.24
C ALA A 62 -0.16 -22.15 -24.76
N TYR A 63 0.42 -21.14 -25.41
CA TYR A 63 0.26 -20.86 -26.84
C TYR A 63 1.49 -21.25 -27.69
N ASP A 64 2.57 -21.71 -27.04
CA ASP A 64 3.81 -22.23 -27.67
C ASP A 64 3.87 -23.78 -27.62
N GLY A 65 2.71 -24.45 -27.61
CA GLY A 65 2.59 -25.91 -27.64
C GLY A 65 1.92 -26.41 -28.91
#